data_AF-A0A9D9LA31-F1
#
_entry.id   AF-A0A9D9LA31-F1
#
_cell.length_a   1.000
_cell.length_b   1.000
_cell.length_c   1.000
_cell.angle_alpha   90.00
_cell.angle_beta   90.00
_cell.angle_gamma   90.00
#
_symmetry.space_group_name_H-M   'P 1'
#
loop_
_entity.id
_entity.type
_entity.pdbx_description
1 polymer ?
#
loop_
_entity_poly.entity_id
_entity_poly.type
_entity_poly.pdbx_seq_one_letter_code
_entity_poly.pdbx_strand_id
1 'polypeptide(L)'
;MFSEEERSQVRLLGRLLFVNPFGEERQELERRLLGRRYIRRFRVWHRLNGEMSANPNLAGLEVLCDQLAERGLASGASGPRLSADWQEAWDLLVIYWLFSHYSGPMSRNIYLEQASEEASAGLYDDFLRDYERLMNGVRRALPTEYQPELLFALYHQAHRAFNYIYDFIGGGTTTAASLRCAIWESIFSHDMRRYYRQLHSRMNEMTTLITGESGTGKELAAQ
;
A
#
# COMPACT_ATOMS: atom_id res chain seq x y z
N MET A 1 -1.02 -10.72 -24.46
CA MET A 1 0.38 -10.84 -23.99
C MET A 1 0.86 -9.46 -23.59
N PHE A 2 1.55 -9.32 -22.45
CA PHE A 2 2.08 -8.04 -22.00
C PHE A 2 3.29 -7.60 -22.83
N SER A 3 3.42 -6.30 -23.11
CA SER A 3 4.62 -5.69 -23.66
C SER A 3 5.75 -5.63 -22.62
N GLU A 4 6.98 -5.35 -23.05
CA GLU A 4 8.12 -5.18 -22.13
C GLU A 4 7.92 -3.97 -21.19
N GLU A 5 7.29 -2.91 -21.70
CA GLU A 5 6.92 -1.74 -20.89
C GLU A 5 5.90 -2.10 -19.82
N GLU A 6 4.83 -2.83 -20.19
CA GLU A 6 3.80 -3.26 -19.23
C GLU A 6 4.40 -4.20 -18.17
N ARG A 7 5.32 -5.08 -18.55
CA ARG A 7 6.05 -5.94 -17.59
C ARG A 7 6.86 -5.12 -16.58
N SER A 8 7.51 -4.06 -17.05
CA SER A 8 8.22 -3.12 -16.18
C SER A 8 7.26 -2.38 -15.24
N GLN A 9 6.12 -1.92 -15.75
CA GLN A 9 5.08 -1.25 -14.95
C GLN A 9 4.50 -2.16 -13.86
N VAL A 10 4.19 -3.42 -14.18
CA VAL A 10 3.72 -4.42 -13.22
C VAL A 10 4.72 -4.60 -12.08
N ARG A 11 6.02 -4.76 -12.39
CA ARG A 11 7.07 -4.88 -11.38
C ARG A 11 7.18 -3.63 -10.49
N LEU A 12 6.99 -2.43 -11.06
CA LEU A 12 7.07 -1.17 -10.32
C LEU A 12 5.85 -0.92 -9.43
N LEU A 13 4.62 -1.18 -9.92
CA LEU A 13 3.39 -1.07 -9.14
C LEU A 13 3.47 -1.95 -7.90
N GLY A 14 3.89 -3.21 -8.07
CA GLY A 14 4.04 -4.15 -6.99
C GLY A 14 5.04 -3.75 -5.90
N ARG A 15 5.95 -2.81 -6.19
CA ARG A 15 6.86 -2.24 -5.19
C ARG A 15 6.21 -1.14 -4.35
N LEU A 16 5.17 -0.45 -4.86
CA LEU A 16 4.54 0.68 -4.18
C LEU A 16 3.96 0.30 -2.82
N LEU A 17 3.56 -0.96 -2.64
CA LEU A 17 3.06 -1.48 -1.37
C LEU A 17 4.13 -1.52 -0.28
N PHE A 18 5.38 -1.83 -0.63
CA PHE A 18 6.43 -2.15 0.34
C PHE A 18 7.39 -0.99 0.62
N VAL A 19 7.31 0.09 -0.15
CA VAL A 19 8.10 1.30 0.11
C VAL A 19 7.39 2.19 1.11
N ASN A 20 8.16 2.99 1.85
CA ASN A 20 7.62 3.97 2.78
C ASN A 20 6.70 4.97 2.03
N PRO A 21 5.40 5.08 2.38
CA PRO A 21 4.46 5.95 1.67
C PRO A 21 4.81 7.44 1.79
N PHE A 22 5.60 7.82 2.79
CA PHE A 22 6.06 9.19 3.01
C PHE A 22 7.44 9.48 2.40
N GLY A 23 8.14 8.44 1.92
CA GLY A 23 9.52 8.52 1.44
C GLY A 23 9.67 9.02 0.00
N GLU A 24 10.91 9.38 -0.35
CA GLU A 24 11.27 9.79 -1.72
C GLU A 24 11.19 8.63 -2.73
N GLU A 25 11.51 7.40 -2.29
CA GLU A 25 11.42 6.22 -3.15
C GLU A 25 10.02 6.03 -3.74
N ARG A 26 8.98 6.24 -2.91
CA ARG A 26 7.59 6.21 -3.36
C ARG A 26 7.35 7.23 -4.47
N GLN A 27 7.80 8.46 -4.29
CA GLN A 27 7.63 9.53 -5.29
C GLN A 27 8.34 9.20 -6.61
N GLU A 28 9.53 8.61 -6.53
CA GLU A 28 10.27 8.17 -7.71
C GLU A 28 9.56 7.03 -8.45
N LEU A 29 8.98 6.07 -7.74
CA LEU A 29 8.16 5.02 -8.35
C LEU A 29 6.91 5.59 -9.02
N GLU A 30 6.19 6.50 -8.37
CA GLU A 30 5.03 7.19 -8.96
C GLU A 30 5.41 7.94 -10.23
N ARG A 31 6.55 8.65 -10.21
CA ARG A 31 7.08 9.38 -11.38
C ARG A 31 7.38 8.45 -12.55
N ARG A 32 8.00 7.30 -12.29
CA ARG A 32 8.32 6.30 -13.32
C ARG A 32 7.08 5.66 -13.91
N LEU A 33 6.08 5.37 -13.09
CA LEU A 33 4.83 4.73 -13.51
C LEU A 33 3.93 5.67 -14.33
N LEU A 34 3.82 6.93 -13.91
CA LEU A 34 2.92 7.89 -14.56
C LEU A 34 3.59 8.66 -15.70
N GLY A 35 4.92 8.77 -15.70
CA GLY A 35 5.68 9.47 -16.73
C GLY A 35 5.19 10.91 -16.91
N ARG A 36 4.72 11.26 -18.11
CA ARG A 36 4.17 12.60 -18.40
C ARG A 36 2.90 12.95 -17.62
N ARG A 37 2.19 11.95 -17.09
CA ARG A 37 0.99 12.14 -16.27
C ARG A 37 1.32 12.40 -14.79
N TYR A 38 2.58 12.27 -14.40
CA TYR A 38 3.01 12.51 -13.03
C TYR A 38 2.86 13.99 -12.65
N ILE A 39 2.16 14.25 -11.56
CA ILE A 39 2.01 15.60 -11.00
C ILE A 39 3.03 15.75 -9.88
N ARG A 40 4.03 16.63 -10.12
CA ARG A 40 5.04 16.95 -9.11
C ARG A 40 4.40 17.68 -7.94
N ARG A 41 4.64 17.18 -6.72
CA ARG A 41 4.19 17.83 -5.49
C ARG A 41 5.18 18.92 -5.07
N PHE A 42 4.66 20.09 -4.71
CA PHE A 42 5.45 21.15 -4.07
C PHE A 42 5.53 20.99 -2.54
N ARG A 43 4.67 20.16 -1.93
CA ARG A 43 4.66 19.84 -0.50
C ARG A 43 4.41 18.35 -0.25
N VAL A 44 5.09 17.82 0.76
CA VAL A 44 4.87 16.44 1.23
C VAL A 44 3.46 16.29 1.80
N TRP A 45 2.92 15.08 1.80
CA TRP A 45 1.60 14.70 2.30
C TRP A 45 1.33 15.35 3.66
N HIS A 46 0.36 16.26 3.75
CA HIS A 46 -0.06 16.89 5.02
C HIS A 46 -1.50 17.39 4.93
N ARG A 47 -2.17 17.47 6.08
CA ARG A 47 -3.41 18.23 6.22
C ARG A 47 -3.09 19.71 6.43
N LEU A 48 -3.75 20.60 5.70
CA LEU A 48 -3.66 22.05 5.91
C LEU A 48 -5.10 22.57 6.09
N ASN A 49 -5.40 23.19 7.23
CA ASN A 49 -6.72 23.77 7.54
C ASN A 49 -7.91 22.80 7.41
N GLY A 50 -7.72 21.51 7.74
CA GLY A 50 -8.78 20.50 7.66
C GLY A 50 -8.98 19.90 6.27
N GLU A 51 -8.42 20.49 5.21
CA GLU A 51 -8.45 19.96 3.85
C GLU A 51 -7.33 18.93 3.63
N MET A 52 -7.71 17.76 3.11
CA MET A 52 -6.77 16.70 2.74
C MET A 52 -5.96 17.15 1.52
N SER A 53 -4.63 17.20 1.61
CA SER A 53 -3.80 17.14 0.40
C SER A 53 -3.87 15.72 -0.15
N ALA A 54 -4.91 15.43 -0.93
CA ALA A 54 -5.01 14.18 -1.68
C ALA A 54 -3.78 14.04 -2.57
N ASN A 55 -3.20 12.84 -2.63
CA ASN A 55 -2.15 12.58 -3.61
C ASN A 55 -2.78 12.54 -5.00
N PRO A 56 -2.52 13.52 -5.88
CA PRO A 56 -3.19 13.61 -7.18
C PRO A 56 -2.80 12.46 -8.12
N ASN A 57 -1.71 11.76 -7.81
CA ASN A 57 -1.22 10.64 -8.60
C ASN A 57 -1.98 9.33 -8.33
N LEU A 58 -2.71 9.21 -7.20
CA LEU A 58 -3.36 7.94 -6.82
C LEU A 58 -4.37 7.47 -7.86
N ALA A 59 -5.23 8.36 -8.36
CA ALA A 59 -6.21 8.00 -9.39
C ALA A 59 -5.54 7.50 -10.67
N GLY A 60 -4.39 8.09 -11.06
CA GLY A 60 -3.64 7.64 -12.23
C GLY A 60 -2.99 6.26 -12.03
N LEU A 61 -2.56 5.95 -10.80
CA LEU A 61 -1.99 4.66 -10.44
C LEU A 61 -3.06 3.57 -10.37
N GLU A 62 -4.23 3.90 -9.81
CA GLU A 62 -5.40 3.04 -9.74
C GLU A 62 -5.83 2.61 -11.14
N VAL A 63 -6.06 3.58 -12.04
CA VAL A 63 -6.40 3.30 -13.45
C VAL A 63 -5.35 2.42 -14.14
N LEU A 64 -4.06 2.70 -13.92
CA LEU A 64 -2.98 1.89 -14.49
C LEU A 64 -2.99 0.46 -13.92
N CYS A 65 -3.21 0.32 -12.61
CA CYS A 65 -3.24 -0.97 -11.94
C CYS A 65 -4.42 -1.82 -12.40
N ASP A 66 -5.61 -1.22 -12.51
CA ASP A 66 -6.83 -1.85 -13.03
C ASP A 66 -6.62 -2.38 -14.45
N GLN A 67 -6.12 -1.52 -15.35
CA GLN A 67 -5.86 -1.90 -16.74
C GLN A 67 -4.91 -3.09 -16.86
N LEU A 68 -3.84 -3.11 -16.06
CA LEU A 68 -2.87 -4.20 -16.07
C LEU A 68 -3.45 -5.48 -15.46
N ALA A 69 -4.24 -5.39 -14.39
CA ALA A 69 -4.90 -6.53 -13.78
C ALA A 69 -5.93 -7.16 -14.75
N GLU A 70 -6.80 -6.35 -15.36
CA GLU A 70 -7.79 -6.80 -16.34
C GLU A 70 -7.12 -7.45 -17.56
N ARG A 71 -6.05 -6.84 -18.08
CA ARG A 71 -5.28 -7.39 -19.21
C ARG A 71 -4.63 -8.73 -18.87
N GLY A 72 -4.16 -8.87 -17.64
CA GLY A 72 -3.62 -10.14 -17.14
C GLY A 72 -4.68 -11.22 -17.08
N LEU A 73 -5.84 -10.92 -16.51
CA LEU A 73 -6.97 -11.84 -16.42
C LEU A 73 -7.49 -12.26 -17.80
N ALA A 74 -7.66 -11.31 -18.73
CA ALA A 74 -8.14 -11.57 -20.08
C ALA A 74 -7.22 -12.52 -20.87
N SER A 75 -5.93 -12.59 -20.53
CA SER A 75 -4.96 -13.46 -21.18
C SER A 75 -4.53 -14.68 -20.33
N GLY A 76 -4.98 -14.76 -19.07
CA GLY A 76 -4.40 -15.60 -18.04
C GLY A 76 -4.90 -17.04 -17.99
N ALA A 77 -6.22 -17.25 -17.97
CA ALA A 77 -6.80 -18.57 -17.73
C ALA A 77 -6.53 -19.57 -18.88
N SER A 78 -6.49 -19.07 -20.13
CA SER A 78 -6.23 -19.86 -21.34
C SER A 78 -4.77 -19.80 -21.82
N GLY A 79 -3.93 -18.99 -21.15
CA GLY A 79 -2.55 -18.76 -21.53
C GLY A 79 -1.57 -19.84 -21.06
N PRO A 80 -0.30 -19.76 -21.48
CA PRO A 80 0.76 -20.58 -20.91
C PRO A 80 0.95 -20.25 -19.43
N ARG A 81 1.49 -21.21 -18.68
CA ARG A 81 1.87 -21.03 -17.29
C ARG A 81 2.91 -19.91 -17.17
N LEU A 82 2.77 -19.04 -16.16
CA LEU A 82 3.72 -17.96 -15.91
C LEU A 82 5.09 -18.52 -15.49
N SER A 83 6.17 -17.86 -15.92
CA SER A 83 7.51 -18.11 -15.36
C SER A 83 7.56 -17.65 -13.90
N ALA A 84 8.54 -18.15 -13.13
CA ALA A 84 8.69 -17.79 -11.71
C ALA A 84 8.79 -16.27 -11.51
N ASP A 85 9.69 -15.59 -12.25
CA ASP A 85 9.88 -14.13 -12.16
C ASP A 85 8.61 -13.34 -12.48
N TRP A 86 7.81 -13.86 -13.41
CA TRP A 86 6.57 -13.18 -13.83
C TRP A 86 5.42 -13.49 -12.87
N GLN A 87 5.42 -14.66 -12.25
CA GLN A 87 4.50 -15.00 -11.17
C GLN A 87 4.71 -14.10 -9.95
N GLU A 88 5.96 -13.83 -9.54
CA GLU A 88 6.23 -12.86 -8.47
C GLU A 88 5.71 -11.46 -8.85
N ALA A 89 6.00 -11.00 -10.06
CA ALA A 89 5.53 -9.69 -10.53
C ALA A 89 4.00 -9.59 -10.53
N TRP A 90 3.30 -10.66 -10.93
CA TRP A 90 1.84 -10.75 -10.89
C TRP A 90 1.31 -10.67 -9.45
N ASP A 91 1.88 -11.44 -8.52
CA ASP A 91 1.45 -11.41 -7.12
C ASP A 91 1.54 -10.01 -6.55
N LEU A 92 2.66 -9.34 -6.80
CA LEU A 92 2.90 -7.99 -6.30
C LEU A 92 1.90 -6.98 -6.89
N LEU A 93 1.52 -7.14 -8.16
CA LEU A 93 0.45 -6.34 -8.77
C LEU A 93 -0.90 -6.61 -8.09
N VAL A 94 -1.26 -7.87 -7.90
CA VAL A 94 -2.54 -8.26 -7.30
C VAL A 94 -2.65 -7.75 -5.86
N ILE A 95 -1.62 -7.91 -5.04
CA ILE A 95 -1.64 -7.39 -3.66
C ILE A 95 -1.66 -5.86 -3.63
N TYR A 96 -1.02 -5.18 -4.59
CA TYR A 96 -1.15 -3.72 -4.68
C TYR A 96 -2.56 -3.30 -5.10
N TRP A 97 -3.15 -4.00 -6.08
CA TRP A 97 -4.53 -3.78 -6.53
C TRP A 97 -5.51 -3.91 -5.36
N LEU A 98 -5.41 -5.00 -4.60
CA LEU A 98 -6.24 -5.25 -3.43
C LEU A 98 -6.07 -4.15 -2.38
N PHE A 99 -4.81 -3.76 -2.10
CA PHE A 99 -4.53 -2.66 -1.19
C PHE A 99 -5.17 -1.33 -1.66
N SER A 100 -5.04 -0.97 -2.93
CA SER A 100 -5.62 0.28 -3.45
C SER A 100 -7.15 0.23 -3.46
N HIS A 101 -7.75 -0.88 -3.89
CA HIS A 101 -9.19 -1.03 -4.02
C HIS A 101 -9.90 -1.00 -2.67
N TYR A 102 -9.33 -1.67 -1.66
CA TYR A 102 -9.91 -1.76 -0.32
C TYR A 102 -9.51 -0.60 0.62
N SER A 103 -8.63 0.30 0.18
CA SER A 103 -8.16 1.46 0.96
C SER A 103 -9.29 2.34 1.50
N GLY A 104 -10.25 2.69 0.64
CA GLY A 104 -11.40 3.52 1.00
C GLY A 104 -12.32 2.85 2.03
N PRO A 105 -12.87 1.65 1.73
CA PRO A 105 -13.65 0.88 2.69
C PRO A 105 -12.96 0.65 4.03
N MET A 106 -11.68 0.24 4.02
CA MET A 106 -10.91 0.01 5.25
C MET A 106 -10.71 1.29 6.04
N SER A 107 -10.39 2.41 5.38
CA SER A 107 -10.24 3.70 6.07
C SER A 107 -11.54 4.17 6.73
N ARG A 108 -12.70 3.96 6.07
CA ARG A 108 -14.02 4.29 6.66
C ARG A 108 -14.33 3.44 7.89
N ASN A 109 -13.98 2.17 7.86
CA ASN A 109 -14.23 1.26 8.96
C ASN A 109 -13.32 1.58 10.16
N ILE A 110 -12.00 1.64 9.91
CA ILE A 110 -10.98 1.60 10.96
C ILE A 110 -10.70 2.99 11.53
N TYR A 111 -10.54 3.97 10.65
CA TYR A 111 -10.05 5.29 11.02
C TYR A 111 -11.20 6.28 11.25
N LEU A 112 -12.27 6.18 10.45
CA LEU A 112 -13.43 7.06 10.59
C LEU A 112 -14.51 6.48 11.51
N GLU A 113 -14.45 5.19 11.86
CA GLU A 113 -15.45 4.48 12.67
C GLU A 113 -16.88 4.65 12.12
N GLN A 114 -17.03 4.65 10.79
CA GLN A 114 -18.29 4.94 10.09
C GLN A 114 -19.03 3.69 9.61
N ALA A 115 -18.42 2.50 9.71
CA ALA A 115 -19.02 1.25 9.24
C ALA A 115 -19.83 0.56 10.34
N SER A 116 -20.95 -0.09 9.98
CA SER A 116 -21.64 -1.00 10.90
C SER A 116 -20.84 -2.29 11.11
N GLU A 117 -21.20 -3.07 12.14
CA GLU A 117 -20.61 -4.39 12.36
C GLU A 117 -20.84 -5.33 11.17
N GLU A 118 -22.03 -5.30 10.56
CA GLU A 118 -22.35 -6.11 9.38
C GLU A 118 -21.51 -5.70 8.16
N ALA A 119 -21.34 -4.40 7.93
CA ALA A 119 -20.51 -3.89 6.85
C ALA A 119 -19.02 -4.25 7.04
N SER A 120 -18.56 -4.26 8.29
CA SER A 120 -17.22 -4.71 8.67
C SER A 120 -17.02 -6.20 8.38
N ALA A 121 -18.00 -7.04 8.70
CA ALA A 121 -17.95 -8.47 8.49
C ALA A 121 -17.93 -8.83 6.98
N GLY A 122 -18.78 -8.20 6.17
CA GLY A 122 -18.85 -8.47 4.73
C GLY A 122 -17.62 -8.00 3.94
N LEU A 123 -16.84 -7.07 4.48
CA LEU A 123 -15.67 -6.52 3.80
C LEU A 123 -14.59 -7.59 3.53
N TYR A 124 -14.42 -8.53 4.47
CA TYR A 124 -13.45 -9.62 4.28
C TYR A 124 -13.91 -10.60 3.20
N ASP A 125 -15.22 -10.90 3.12
CA ASP A 125 -15.76 -11.81 2.10
C ASP A 125 -15.60 -11.23 0.68
N ASP A 126 -15.82 -9.92 0.52
CA ASP A 126 -15.58 -9.25 -0.76
C ASP A 126 -14.08 -9.26 -1.11
N PHE A 127 -13.22 -8.94 -0.14
CA PHE A 127 -11.77 -9.00 -0.31
C PHE A 127 -11.29 -10.40 -0.73
N LEU A 128 -11.77 -11.44 -0.05
CA LEU A 128 -11.40 -12.83 -0.33
C LEU A 128 -11.83 -13.22 -1.75
N ARG A 129 -13.05 -12.84 -2.17
CA ARG A 129 -13.56 -13.10 -3.52
C ARG A 129 -12.66 -12.48 -4.59
N ASP A 130 -12.26 -11.22 -4.41
CA ASP A 130 -11.34 -10.56 -5.36
C ASP A 130 -9.94 -11.14 -5.33
N TYR A 131 -9.43 -11.47 -4.13
CA TYR A 131 -8.14 -12.14 -3.97
C TYR A 131 -8.13 -13.46 -4.75
N GLU A 132 -9.14 -14.31 -4.56
CA GLU A 132 -9.25 -15.60 -5.24
C GLU A 132 -9.37 -15.43 -6.75
N ARG A 133 -10.22 -14.49 -7.20
CA ARG A 133 -10.40 -14.17 -8.63
C ARG A 133 -9.09 -13.77 -9.28
N LEU A 134 -8.31 -12.90 -8.65
CA LEU A 134 -7.09 -12.33 -9.21
C LEU A 134 -5.90 -13.29 -9.11
N MET A 135 -5.71 -13.95 -7.96
CA MET A 135 -4.62 -14.89 -7.74
C MET A 135 -4.78 -16.17 -8.58
N ASN A 136 -6.01 -16.64 -8.78
CA ASN A 136 -6.30 -17.85 -9.56
C ASN A 136 -6.68 -17.56 -11.03
N GLY A 137 -6.82 -16.30 -11.41
CA GLY A 137 -7.16 -15.90 -12.78
C GLY A 137 -6.03 -16.09 -13.81
N VAL A 138 -4.83 -16.48 -13.36
CA VAL A 138 -3.68 -16.80 -14.19
C VAL A 138 -3.16 -18.20 -13.89
N ARG A 139 -2.59 -18.87 -14.90
CA ARG A 139 -1.97 -20.20 -14.70
C ARG A 139 -0.59 -20.07 -14.05
N ARG A 140 -0.49 -20.57 -12.82
CA ARG A 140 0.73 -20.47 -11.99
C ARG A 140 1.51 -21.78 -11.95
N ALA A 141 2.81 -21.68 -11.69
CA ALA A 141 3.67 -22.84 -11.48
C ALA A 141 3.74 -23.25 -10.01
N LEU A 142 3.76 -22.25 -9.12
CA LEU A 142 3.86 -22.41 -7.68
C LEU A 142 2.68 -21.71 -7.00
N PRO A 143 2.30 -22.13 -5.77
CA PRO A 143 1.41 -21.35 -4.93
C PRO A 143 1.96 -19.95 -4.64
N THR A 144 1.09 -18.98 -4.35
CA THR A 144 1.53 -17.71 -3.79
C THR A 144 1.94 -17.85 -2.33
N GLU A 145 2.89 -17.04 -1.89
CA GLU A 145 3.24 -16.90 -0.47
C GLU A 145 2.34 -15.90 0.28
N TYR A 146 1.51 -15.14 -0.45
CA TYR A 146 0.68 -14.10 0.11
C TYR A 146 -0.68 -14.66 0.55
N GLN A 147 -0.89 -14.84 1.84
CA GLN A 147 -2.12 -15.39 2.42
C GLN A 147 -3.16 -14.27 2.60
N PRO A 148 -4.44 -14.49 2.24
CA PRO A 148 -5.44 -13.43 2.27
C PRO A 148 -5.70 -12.89 3.68
N GLU A 149 -5.68 -13.73 4.71
CA GLU A 149 -5.88 -13.31 6.11
C GLU A 149 -4.76 -12.36 6.58
N LEU A 150 -3.51 -12.72 6.27
CA LEU A 150 -2.34 -11.92 6.64
C LEU A 150 -2.29 -10.61 5.85
N LEU A 151 -2.65 -10.63 4.55
CA LEU A 151 -2.76 -9.43 3.74
C LEU A 151 -3.84 -8.49 4.28
N PHE A 152 -5.03 -9.01 4.59
CA PHE A 152 -6.12 -8.21 5.12
C PHE A 152 -5.74 -7.55 6.45
N ALA A 153 -5.14 -8.31 7.37
CA ALA A 153 -4.62 -7.79 8.63
C ALA A 153 -3.51 -6.73 8.42
N LEU A 154 -2.58 -6.97 7.49
CA LEU A 154 -1.53 -6.01 7.14
C LEU A 154 -2.12 -4.72 6.59
N TYR A 155 -3.10 -4.79 5.69
CA TYR A 155 -3.72 -3.60 5.09
C TYR A 155 -4.46 -2.80 6.15
N HIS A 156 -5.17 -3.48 7.05
CA HIS A 156 -5.81 -2.84 8.19
C HIS A 156 -4.81 -2.05 9.05
N GLN A 157 -3.65 -2.64 9.37
CA GLN A 157 -2.59 -1.97 10.11
C GLN A 157 -1.96 -0.81 9.33
N ALA A 158 -1.68 -1.02 8.04
CA ALA A 158 -1.07 -0.05 7.16
C ALA A 158 -1.95 1.20 6.95
N HIS A 159 -3.25 1.02 6.69
CA HIS A 159 -4.19 2.14 6.54
C HIS A 159 -4.37 2.92 7.84
N ARG A 160 -4.46 2.22 8.97
CA ARG A 160 -4.52 2.85 10.29
C ARG A 160 -3.27 3.70 10.52
N ALA A 161 -2.09 3.10 10.47
CA ALA A 161 -0.83 3.80 10.69
C ALA A 161 -0.66 4.99 9.73
N PHE A 162 -0.99 4.78 8.45
CA PHE A 162 -0.95 5.83 7.44
C PHE A 162 -1.84 7.03 7.82
N ASN A 163 -3.11 6.81 8.15
CA ASN A 163 -4.05 7.88 8.47
C ASN A 163 -3.64 8.61 9.76
N TYR A 164 -3.24 7.90 10.82
CA TYR A 164 -2.75 8.54 12.05
C TYR A 164 -1.48 9.38 11.81
N ILE A 165 -0.47 8.83 11.11
CA ILE A 165 0.74 9.60 10.80
C ILE A 165 0.41 10.83 9.93
N TYR A 166 -0.49 10.67 8.96
CA TYR A 166 -0.90 11.75 8.06
C TYR A 166 -1.66 12.87 8.78
N ASP A 167 -2.60 12.52 9.67
CA ASP A 167 -3.47 13.49 10.35
C ASP A 167 -2.80 14.17 11.54
N PHE A 168 -1.94 13.47 12.29
CA PHE A 168 -1.33 14.02 13.51
C PHE A 168 0.05 14.66 13.28
N ILE A 169 0.77 14.29 12.21
CA ILE A 169 2.06 14.91 11.86
C ILE A 169 1.85 15.94 10.72
N GLY A 170 1.48 17.16 11.10
CA GLY A 170 1.24 18.27 10.18
C GLY A 170 2.51 18.88 9.56
N GLY A 171 2.33 19.64 8.48
CA GLY A 171 3.38 20.47 7.86
C GLY A 171 4.01 19.90 6.58
N GLY A 172 4.23 20.76 5.59
CA GLY A 172 4.76 20.37 4.28
C GLY A 172 6.29 20.35 4.16
N THR A 173 7.03 20.47 5.26
CA THR A 173 8.50 20.57 5.26
C THR A 173 9.16 19.21 5.07
N THR A 174 10.44 19.21 4.65
CA THR A 174 11.26 18.00 4.58
C THR A 174 11.44 17.35 5.95
N THR A 175 11.58 18.14 7.02
CA THR A 175 11.65 17.62 8.40
C THR A 175 10.38 16.86 8.80
N ALA A 176 9.20 17.40 8.49
CA ALA A 176 7.93 16.71 8.76
C ALA A 176 7.82 15.42 7.94
N ALA A 177 8.29 15.43 6.69
CA ALA A 177 8.37 14.24 5.86
C ALA A 177 9.27 13.16 6.47
N SER A 178 10.49 13.52 6.88
CA SER A 178 11.43 12.61 7.51
C SER A 178 10.87 12.02 8.81
N LEU A 179 10.15 12.82 9.60
CA LEU A 179 9.49 12.34 10.82
C LEU A 179 8.41 11.30 10.49
N ARG A 180 7.53 11.56 9.50
CA ARG A 180 6.53 10.57 9.07
C ARG A 180 7.18 9.29 8.57
N CYS A 181 8.27 9.40 7.80
CA CYS A 181 9.03 8.23 7.34
C CYS A 181 9.55 7.41 8.52
N ALA A 182 10.20 8.06 9.50
CA ALA A 182 10.77 7.40 10.66
C ALA A 182 9.72 6.72 11.54
N ILE A 183 8.56 7.36 11.74
CA ILE A 183 7.45 6.75 12.49
C ILE A 183 6.93 5.52 11.74
N TRP A 184 6.71 5.61 10.42
CA TRP A 184 6.30 4.46 9.61
C TRP A 184 7.28 3.29 9.72
N GLU A 185 8.59 3.57 9.60
CA GLU A 185 9.65 2.57 9.72
C GLU A 185 9.77 2.00 11.13
N SER A 186 9.37 2.74 12.17
CA SER A 186 9.29 2.18 13.52
C SER A 186 8.17 1.15 13.67
N ILE A 187 7.12 1.23 12.85
CA ILE A 187 5.98 0.29 12.86
C ILE A 187 6.25 -0.91 11.96
N PHE A 188 6.77 -0.68 10.74
CA PHE A 188 6.89 -1.72 9.70
C PHE A 188 8.32 -2.10 9.34
N SER A 189 9.32 -1.56 10.04
CA SER A 189 10.74 -1.60 9.66
C SER A 189 11.02 -0.90 8.31
N HIS A 190 12.29 -0.88 7.90
CA HIS A 190 12.72 -0.42 6.58
C HIS A 190 12.41 -1.42 5.45
N ASP A 191 12.07 -2.68 5.79
CA ASP A 191 11.74 -3.74 4.84
C ASP A 191 10.38 -4.33 5.17
N MET A 192 9.34 -3.77 4.55
CA MET A 192 7.96 -4.20 4.76
C MET A 192 7.68 -5.61 4.18
N ARG A 193 8.49 -6.10 3.23
CA ARG A 193 8.38 -7.50 2.77
C ARG A 193 8.85 -8.46 3.85
N ARG A 194 9.97 -8.13 4.50
CA ARG A 194 10.47 -8.88 5.65
C ARG A 194 9.49 -8.80 6.83
N TYR A 195 8.88 -7.64 7.04
CA TYR A 195 7.82 -7.47 8.03
C TYR A 195 6.70 -8.49 7.82
N TYR A 196 6.13 -8.53 6.62
CA TYR A 196 5.05 -9.44 6.26
C TYR A 196 5.46 -10.91 6.50
N ARG A 197 6.64 -11.31 6.04
CA ARG A 197 7.09 -12.72 6.10
C ARG A 197 7.42 -13.22 7.51
N GLN A 198 7.94 -12.37 8.41
CA GLN A 198 8.60 -12.86 9.63
C GLN A 198 8.35 -12.05 10.90
N LEU A 199 7.98 -10.77 10.80
CA LEU A 199 7.95 -9.89 11.98
C LEU A 199 6.54 -9.50 12.44
N HIS A 200 5.52 -9.70 11.60
CA HIS A 200 4.15 -9.31 11.93
C HIS A 200 3.66 -9.88 13.28
N SER A 201 4.09 -11.09 13.66
CA SER A 201 3.70 -11.76 14.91
C SER A 201 4.54 -11.35 16.14
N ARG A 202 5.63 -10.59 15.95
CA ARG A 202 6.59 -10.22 16.99
C ARG A 202 6.68 -8.72 17.22
N MET A 203 5.78 -7.94 16.59
CA MET A 203 5.82 -6.48 16.69
C MET A 203 5.60 -5.95 18.11
N ASN A 204 4.81 -6.65 18.92
CA ASN A 204 4.65 -6.31 20.34
C ASN A 204 5.94 -6.46 21.16
N GLU A 205 6.97 -7.15 20.64
CA GLU A 205 8.28 -7.30 21.26
C GLU A 205 9.24 -6.15 20.92
N MET A 206 8.93 -5.32 19.92
CA MET A 206 9.79 -4.21 19.47
C MET A 206 9.33 -2.89 20.08
N THR A 207 10.16 -2.32 20.96
CA THR A 207 9.88 -1.01 21.58
C THR A 207 10.41 0.13 20.71
N THR A 208 9.57 1.11 20.41
CA THR A 208 9.97 2.36 19.75
C THR A 208 10.29 3.43 20.79
N LEU A 209 11.51 3.98 20.75
CA LEU A 209 11.90 5.13 21.58
C LEU A 209 11.71 6.44 20.80
N ILE A 210 10.89 7.35 21.33
CA ILE A 210 10.66 8.68 20.76
C ILE A 210 11.38 9.72 21.61
N THR A 211 12.34 10.44 21.03
CA THR A 211 13.13 11.49 21.71
C THR A 211 12.90 12.87 21.09
N GLY A 212 13.16 13.92 21.85
CA GLY A 212 12.92 15.32 21.43
C GLY A 212 12.71 16.26 22.61
N GLU A 213 12.88 17.56 22.37
CA GLU A 213 12.66 18.61 23.37
C GLU A 213 11.19 18.71 23.81
N SER A 214 10.92 19.40 24.91
CA SER A 214 9.54 19.60 25.36
C SER A 214 8.72 20.37 24.31
N GLY A 215 7.47 19.96 24.07
CA GLY A 215 6.59 20.61 23.09
C GLY A 215 6.80 20.24 21.62
N THR A 216 7.73 19.33 21.29
CA THR A 216 8.00 18.92 19.88
C THR A 216 7.04 17.86 19.33
N GLY A 217 5.93 17.59 20.00
CA GLY A 217 4.93 16.61 19.54
C GLY A 217 5.28 15.14 19.77
N LYS A 218 6.18 14.82 20.72
CA LYS A 218 6.51 13.42 21.07
C LYS A 218 5.28 12.60 21.47
N GLU A 219 4.36 13.22 22.21
CA GLU A 219 3.11 12.57 22.63
C GLU A 219 2.20 12.28 21.44
N LEU A 220 2.15 13.18 20.44
CA LEU A 220 1.37 12.96 19.21
C LEU A 220 1.94 11.81 18.37
N ALA A 221 3.27 11.62 18.38
CA ALA A 221 3.90 10.50 17.69
C ALA A 221 3.70 9.15 18.40
N ALA A 222 3.31 9.16 19.68
CA ALA A 222 3.10 7.95 20.48
C ALA A 222 1.65 7.44 20.50
N GLN A 223 0.68 8.27 20.08
CA GLN A 223 -0.74 7.90 19.96
C GLN A 223 -1.00 7.01 18.74
#